data_AF-A0A3C2BSG6-F1
#
_entry.id   AF-A0A3C2BSG6-F1
#
_cell.length_a   1.000
_cell.length_b   1.000
_cell.length_c   1.000
_cell.angle_alpha   90.00
_cell.angle_beta   90.00
_cell.angle_gamma   90.00
#
_symmetry.space_group_name_H-M   'P 1'
#
loop_
_entity.id
_entity.type
_entity.pdbx_description
1 polymer ?
#
loop_
_entity_poly.entity_id
_entity_poly.type
_entity_poly.pdbx_seq_one_letter_code
_entity_poly.pdbx_strand_id
1 'polypeptide(L)'
;VCTLYHLYLEDRIDRLSRDSSPMVFVNLYSRSHAGEALKYSNAVKMFYRSSDRAGVRVNPHMTRHTAATRWKRAGVPARDVHELLGHRSPASQLVYEHATDQDLRDAIEGVRHGSPRNS
;
A
#
# COMPACT_ATOMS: atom_id res chain seq x y z
N VAL A 1 -0.84 -5.37 -15.80
CA VAL A 1 -1.84 -5.63 -14.73
C VAL A 1 -2.94 -6.57 -15.20
N CYS A 2 -3.50 -6.40 -16.40
CA CYS A 2 -4.55 -7.28 -16.93
C CYS A 2 -4.15 -8.77 -17.02
N THR A 3 -2.90 -9.11 -17.33
CA THR A 3 -2.49 -10.52 -17.50
C THR A 3 -2.58 -11.35 -16.22
N LEU A 4 -2.13 -10.83 -15.07
CA LEU A 4 -2.19 -11.58 -13.80
C LEU A 4 -3.63 -11.78 -13.31
N TYR A 5 -4.48 -10.78 -13.53
CA TYR A 5 -5.91 -10.91 -13.21
C TYR A 5 -6.60 -11.89 -14.15
N HIS A 6 -6.23 -11.90 -15.43
CA HIS A 6 -6.77 -12.87 -16.39
C HIS A 6 -6.39 -14.31 -16.02
N LEU A 7 -5.11 -14.58 -15.73
CA LEU A 7 -4.65 -15.88 -15.25
C LEU A 7 -5.38 -16.30 -13.96
N TYR A 8 -5.64 -15.35 -13.06
CA TYR A 8 -6.44 -15.61 -11.87
C TYR A 8 -7.89 -16.00 -12.20
N LEU A 9 -8.52 -15.34 -13.18
CA LEU A 9 -9.88 -15.68 -13.62
C LEU A 9 -9.94 -17.06 -14.27
N GLU A 10 -8.96 -17.41 -15.11
CA GLU A 10 -8.83 -18.77 -15.67
C GLU A 10 -8.72 -19.81 -14.55
N ASP A 11 -7.78 -19.59 -13.62
CA ASP A 11 -7.60 -20.44 -12.43
C ASP A 11 -8.87 -20.57 -11.58
N ARG A 12 -9.68 -19.51 -11.51
CA ARG A 12 -10.94 -19.46 -10.76
C ARG A 12 -12.03 -20.26 -11.46
N ILE A 13 -12.15 -20.12 -12.78
CA ILE A 13 -13.11 -20.88 -13.61
C ILE A 13 -12.78 -22.37 -13.56
N ASP A 14 -11.49 -22.73 -13.73
CA ASP A 14 -11.07 -24.12 -13.80
C ASP A 14 -11.24 -24.86 -12.46
N ARG A 15 -11.00 -24.17 -11.34
CA ARG A 15 -11.04 -24.79 -10.01
C ARG A 15 -12.42 -24.73 -9.35
N LEU A 16 -13.29 -23.82 -9.75
CA LEU A 16 -14.62 -23.68 -9.19
C LEU A 16 -15.67 -24.17 -10.19
N SER A 17 -16.14 -25.40 -9.98
CA SER A 17 -17.17 -26.02 -10.83
C SER A 17 -18.48 -25.23 -10.89
N ARG A 18 -18.82 -24.49 -9.81
CA ARG A 18 -19.88 -23.48 -9.79
C ARG A 18 -19.40 -22.29 -8.96
N ASP A 19 -19.15 -21.18 -9.63
CA ASP A 19 -18.79 -19.93 -9.00
C ASP A 19 -19.97 -18.96 -8.98
N SER A 20 -20.53 -18.74 -7.79
CA SER A 20 -21.63 -17.80 -7.56
C SER A 20 -21.20 -16.62 -6.68
N SER A 21 -19.90 -16.47 -6.43
CA SER A 21 -19.42 -15.48 -5.46
C SER A 21 -19.32 -14.10 -6.11
N PRO A 22 -19.95 -13.06 -5.55
CA PRO A 22 -19.88 -11.69 -6.10
C PRO A 22 -18.53 -11.03 -5.83
N MET A 23 -17.63 -11.67 -5.09
CA MET A 23 -16.35 -11.11 -4.68
C MET A 23 -15.33 -11.21 -5.80
N VAL A 24 -14.49 -10.17 -5.95
CA VAL A 24 -13.39 -10.17 -6.94
C VAL A 24 -12.39 -11.27 -6.66
N PHE A 25 -12.05 -11.48 -5.37
CA PHE A 25 -11.10 -12.50 -4.93
C PHE A 25 -11.75 -13.51 -3.99
N VAL A 26 -11.59 -14.78 -4.34
CA VAL A 26 -12.07 -15.94 -3.58
C VAL A 26 -10.95 -16.92 -3.30
N ASN A 27 -11.15 -17.80 -2.32
CA ASN A 27 -10.23 -18.86 -2.00
C ASN A 27 -10.32 -19.98 -3.04
N LEU A 28 -9.19 -20.32 -3.67
CA LEU A 28 -9.09 -21.39 -4.68
C LEU A 28 -8.36 -22.64 -4.20
N TYR A 29 -7.75 -22.60 -3.01
CA TYR A 29 -6.76 -23.59 -2.59
C TYR A 29 -7.19 -24.42 -1.37
N SER A 30 -8.07 -23.87 -0.53
CA SER A 30 -8.64 -24.60 0.60
C SER A 30 -9.89 -25.33 0.14
N ARG A 31 -9.85 -26.67 0.10
CA ARG A 31 -11.01 -27.48 -0.30
C ARG A 31 -12.27 -27.17 0.52
N SER A 32 -12.12 -26.86 1.80
CA SER A 32 -13.24 -26.57 2.71
C SER A 32 -13.81 -25.15 2.59
N HIS A 33 -13.13 -24.24 1.91
CA HIS A 33 -13.56 -22.85 1.77
C HIS A 33 -13.48 -22.38 0.31
N ALA A 34 -13.48 -23.31 -0.64
CA ALA A 34 -13.33 -22.99 -2.06
C ALA A 34 -14.52 -22.13 -2.52
N GLY A 35 -14.24 -21.04 -3.24
CA GLY A 35 -15.25 -20.08 -3.70
C GLY A 35 -15.70 -19.04 -2.66
N GLU A 36 -15.35 -19.22 -1.38
CA GLU A 36 -15.61 -18.19 -0.37
C GLU A 36 -14.71 -16.97 -0.57
N ALA A 37 -15.19 -15.80 -0.10
CA ALA A 37 -14.42 -14.57 -0.09
C ALA A 37 -13.01 -14.76 0.52
N LEU A 38 -11.99 -14.20 -0.13
CA LEU A 38 -10.63 -14.26 0.41
C LEU A 38 -10.57 -13.49 1.74
N LYS A 39 -10.37 -14.22 2.84
CA LYS A 39 -10.22 -13.64 4.18
C LYS A 39 -8.94 -12.78 4.24
N TYR A 40 -9.00 -11.67 4.98
CA TYR A 40 -7.86 -10.76 5.17
C TYR A 40 -6.61 -11.50 5.69
N SER A 41 -6.78 -12.40 6.66
CA SER A 41 -5.67 -13.20 7.21
C SER A 41 -4.99 -14.09 6.16
N ASN A 42 -5.73 -14.59 5.17
CA ASN A 42 -5.17 -15.36 4.07
C ASN A 42 -4.39 -14.45 3.11
N ALA A 43 -4.91 -13.25 2.81
CA ALA A 43 -4.16 -12.26 2.03
C ALA A 43 -2.84 -11.90 2.71
N VAL A 44 -2.84 -11.62 4.03
CA VAL A 44 -1.62 -11.35 4.80
C VAL A 44 -0.63 -12.52 4.74
N LYS A 45 -1.09 -13.77 4.86
CA LYS A 45 -0.23 -14.95 4.71
C LYS A 45 0.42 -15.03 3.32
N MET A 46 -0.27 -14.62 2.25
CA MET A 46 0.32 -14.55 0.91
C MET A 46 1.47 -13.55 0.83
N PHE A 47 1.36 -12.40 1.51
CA PHE A 47 2.46 -11.43 1.60
C PHE A 47 3.66 -12.01 2.35
N TYR A 48 3.46 -12.72 3.45
CA TYR A 48 4.57 -13.36 4.17
C TYR A 48 5.27 -14.43 3.33
N ARG A 49 4.53 -15.32 2.67
CA ARG A 49 5.13 -16.30 1.75
C ARG A 49 5.91 -15.65 0.61
N SER A 50 5.41 -14.52 0.10
CA SER A 50 6.10 -13.76 -0.93
C SER A 50 7.35 -13.07 -0.40
N SER A 51 7.30 -12.59 0.85
CA SER A 51 8.43 -11.99 1.55
C SER A 51 9.57 -12.99 1.74
N ASP A 52 9.23 -14.19 2.21
CA ASP A 52 10.21 -15.26 2.43
C ASP A 52 10.89 -15.65 1.12
N ARG A 53 10.11 -15.79 0.04
CA ARG A 53 10.63 -16.13 -1.29
C ARG A 53 11.47 -15.01 -1.92
N ALA A 54 11.18 -13.75 -1.60
CA ALA A 54 11.91 -12.60 -2.10
C ALA A 54 13.12 -12.22 -1.22
N GLY A 55 13.23 -12.77 0.00
CA GLY A 55 14.24 -12.36 0.97
C GLY A 55 14.04 -10.95 1.55
N VAL A 56 12.85 -10.37 1.39
CA VAL A 56 12.54 -9.00 1.83
C VAL A 56 11.24 -8.99 2.61
N ARG A 57 11.22 -8.34 3.78
CA ARG A 57 10.00 -8.22 4.59
C ARG A 57 8.96 -7.34 3.88
N VAL A 58 7.80 -7.90 3.54
CA VAL A 58 6.68 -7.20 2.90
C VAL A 58 5.37 -7.51 3.63
N ASN A 59 4.55 -6.48 3.85
CA ASN A 59 3.18 -6.60 4.34
C ASN A 59 2.26 -5.61 3.59
N PRO A 60 0.93 -5.77 3.65
CA PRO A 60 0.00 -4.93 2.89
C PRO A 60 0.15 -3.42 3.17
N HIS A 61 0.39 -3.02 4.42
CA HIS A 61 0.53 -1.60 4.78
C HIS A 61 1.82 -1.00 4.24
N MET A 62 2.92 -1.76 4.21
CA MET A 62 4.18 -1.30 3.61
C MET A 62 4.04 -1.06 2.10
N THR A 63 3.27 -1.90 1.39
CA THR A 63 2.97 -1.64 -0.02
C THR A 63 2.15 -0.37 -0.22
N ARG A 64 1.20 -0.09 0.68
CA ARG A 64 0.40 1.14 0.68
C ARG A 64 1.26 2.38 0.94
N HIS A 65 2.15 2.35 1.94
CA HIS A 65 3.08 3.44 2.21
C HIS A 65 4.06 3.66 1.05
N THR A 66 4.53 2.58 0.43
CA THR A 66 5.40 2.67 -0.75
C THR A 66 4.68 3.36 -1.91
N ALA A 67 3.42 3.00 -2.18
CA ALA A 67 2.61 3.67 -3.21
C ALA A 67 2.42 5.17 -2.89
N ALA A 68 2.05 5.50 -1.65
CA ALA A 68 1.90 6.89 -1.21
C ALA A 68 3.19 7.71 -1.39
N THR A 69 4.34 7.16 -0.97
CA THR A 69 5.64 7.81 -1.15
C THR A 69 5.99 8.00 -2.62
N ARG A 70 5.70 7.00 -3.47
CA ARG A 70 5.93 7.10 -4.92
C ARG A 70 5.08 8.20 -5.57
N TRP A 71 3.79 8.28 -5.23
CA TRP A 71 2.92 9.33 -5.76
C TRP A 71 3.34 10.72 -5.30
N LYS A 72 3.70 10.87 -4.02
CA LYS A 72 4.24 12.15 -3.51
C LYS A 72 5.51 12.57 -4.24
N ARG A 73 6.46 11.64 -4.43
CA ARG A 73 7.71 11.91 -5.18
C ARG A 73 7.47 12.23 -6.65
N ALA A 74 6.38 11.72 -7.23
CA ALA A 74 5.97 12.03 -8.59
C ALA A 74 5.19 13.36 -8.71
N GLY A 75 5.04 14.11 -7.61
CA GLY A 75 4.34 15.41 -7.60
C GLY A 75 2.82 15.29 -7.68
N VAL A 76 2.23 14.13 -7.39
CA VAL A 76 0.76 13.97 -7.36
C VAL A 76 0.21 14.84 -6.23
N PRO A 77 -0.82 15.68 -6.50
CA PRO A 77 -1.44 16.52 -5.47
C PRO A 77 -1.88 15.71 -4.24
N ALA A 78 -1.68 16.25 -3.05
CA ALA A 78 -1.96 15.53 -1.80
C ALA A 78 -3.42 15.05 -1.70
N ARG A 79 -4.36 15.86 -2.20
CA ARG A 79 -5.79 15.50 -2.32
C ARG A 79 -5.97 14.21 -3.10
N ASP A 80 -5.32 14.10 -4.25
CA ASP A 80 -5.47 12.96 -5.16
C ASP A 80 -4.76 11.72 -4.58
N VAL A 81 -3.63 11.90 -3.90
CA VAL A 81 -2.99 10.81 -3.12
C VAL A 81 -3.94 10.29 -2.04
N HIS A 82 -4.63 11.17 -1.31
CA HIS A 82 -5.59 10.76 -0.30
C HIS A 82 -6.81 10.04 -0.87
N GLU A 83 -7.31 10.49 -2.02
CA GLU A 83 -8.40 9.84 -2.75
C GLU A 83 -7.98 8.45 -3.25
N LEU A 84 -6.80 8.32 -3.86
CA LEU A 84 -6.23 7.04 -4.31
C LEU A 84 -5.98 6.06 -3.16
N LEU A 85 -5.67 6.57 -1.97
CA LEU A 85 -5.56 5.78 -0.75
C LEU A 85 -6.93 5.41 -0.17
N GLY A 86 -8.02 6.09 -0.53
CA GLY A 86 -9.38 5.81 -0.07
C GLY A 86 -9.74 6.47 1.27
N HIS A 87 -10.95 7.05 1.32
CA HIS A 87 -11.49 7.93 2.37
C HIS A 87 -11.72 7.34 3.78
N ARG A 88 -11.14 6.20 4.17
CA ARG A 88 -11.30 5.65 5.53
C ARG A 88 -9.96 5.46 6.25
N SER A 89 -9.46 6.58 6.80
CA SER A 89 -9.13 6.73 8.22
C SER A 89 -8.35 8.04 8.43
N PRO A 90 -8.93 9.06 9.09
CA PRO A 90 -8.17 10.19 9.62
C PRO A 90 -7.24 9.81 10.80
N ALA A 91 -7.14 8.53 11.19
CA ALA A 91 -6.46 8.12 12.42
C ALA A 91 -4.98 7.71 12.25
N SER A 92 -4.29 8.13 11.17
CA SER A 92 -2.82 8.03 11.11
C SER A 92 -2.14 9.14 10.30
N GLN A 93 -2.84 10.26 10.07
CA GLN A 93 -2.29 11.41 9.34
C GLN A 93 -1.29 12.25 10.15
N LEU A 94 -1.07 11.93 11.43
CA LEU A 94 -0.12 12.66 12.29
C LEU A 94 1.32 12.10 12.31
N VAL A 95 1.73 11.29 11.33
CA VAL A 95 3.14 10.82 11.25
C VAL A 95 3.78 11.08 9.87
N TYR A 96 3.18 11.92 9.02
CA TYR A 96 3.78 12.23 7.70
C TYR A 96 4.09 13.72 7.48
N GLU A 97 4.03 14.53 8.54
CA GLU A 97 4.46 15.93 8.58
C GLU A 97 5.88 16.08 9.13
N HIS A 98 6.77 15.13 8.85
CA HIS A 98 8.19 15.29 9.17
C HIS A 98 8.99 15.29 7.88
N ALA A 99 9.24 16.54 7.48
CA ALA A 99 10.43 17.08 6.83
C ALA A 99 11.03 16.19 5.75
N THR A 100 10.99 16.68 4.52
CA THR A 100 11.98 16.22 3.56
C THR A 100 13.36 16.63 4.10
N ASP A 101 14.40 15.82 3.89
CA ASP A 101 15.77 16.18 4.29
C ASP A 101 16.23 17.53 3.69
N GLN A 102 15.51 18.04 2.68
CA GLN A 102 15.69 19.37 2.12
C GLN A 102 15.17 20.47 3.04
N ASP A 103 13.98 20.33 3.62
CA ASP A 103 13.42 21.31 4.58
C ASP A 103 14.28 21.42 5.84
N LEU A 104 14.88 20.31 6.28
CA LEU A 104 15.82 20.29 7.42
C LEU A 104 17.15 20.96 7.06
N ARG A 105 17.63 20.80 5.82
CA ARG A 105 18.84 21.48 5.32
C ARG A 105 18.62 22.98 5.22
N ASP A 106 17.50 23.41 4.66
CA ASP A 106 17.16 24.82 4.49
C ASP A 106 16.95 25.52 5.85
N ALA A 107 16.38 24.81 6.85
CA ALA A 107 16.26 25.32 8.21
C ALA A 107 17.62 25.45 8.94
N ILE A 108 18.55 24.50 8.73
CA ILE A 108 19.90 24.55 9.31
C ILE A 108 20.75 25.63 8.65
N GLU A 109 20.63 25.83 7.33
CA GLU A 109 21.29 26.93 6.62
C GLU A 109 20.74 28.30 7.04
N GLY A 110 19.43 28.43 7.25
CA GLY A 110 18.81 29.67 7.73
C GLY A 110 19.27 30.12 9.12
N VAL A 111 19.55 29.17 10.03
CA VAL A 111 20.05 29.47 11.38
C VAL A 111 21.52 29.92 11.38
N ARG A 112 22.33 29.49 10.40
CA ARG A 112 23.76 29.87 10.30
C ARG A 112 23.99 31.31 9.83
N HIS A 113 22.96 32.02 9.35
CA HIS A 113 23.07 33.40 8.84
C HIS A 113 22.40 34.47 9.73
N GLY A 114 21.89 34.11 10.91
CA GLY A 114 21.34 35.07 11.87
C GLY A 114 22.38 35.58 12.87
N SER A 115 23.17 36.59 12.49
CA SER A 115 23.92 37.41 13.47
C SER A 115 23.01 38.51 14.06
N PRO A 116 23.23 38.94 15.32
CA PRO A 116 22.24 39.66 16.13
C PRO A 116 22.09 41.11 15.68
N ARG A 117 20.88 41.67 15.79
CA ARG A 117 20.68 43.11 15.73
C ARG A 117 19.89 43.60 16.93
N ASN A 118 20.63 44.29 17.80
CA ASN A 118 20.17 45.24 18.82
C ASN A 118 19.16 46.24 18.25
N SER A 119 18.12 46.52 19.04
CA SER A 119 17.78 47.85 19.57
C SER A 119 16.56 47.73 20.48
#